data_AF-A0A176NFH2-F1
#
_entry.id   AF-A0A176NFH2-F1
#
_cell.length_a   1.000
_cell.length_b   1.000
_cell.length_c   1.000
_cell.angle_alpha   90.00
_cell.angle_beta   90.00
_cell.angle_gamma   90.00
#
_symmetry.space_group_name_H-M   'P 1'
#
loop_
_entity.id
_entity.type
_entity.pdbx_description
1 polymer ?
#
loop_
_entity_poly.entity_id
_entity_poly.type
_entity_poly.pdbx_seq_one_letter_code
_entity_poly.pdbx_strand_id
1 'polypeptide(L)'
;MPELARNEFWKDLQPIANCFKPDAKPEVYLPNAASDDLRLYVPFTETVSSRPLWISPSENRWCDILMSSRAGLVNRHYHPHEVFAYTLSGKWGYLEHEWTATAGDFVYETPGEGHTLVAYEHEEPMRVFFIVKGPLIWLDDQGESTGYFDVHSYIALCREHYEKVGLGADAVDRLFR
;
A
#
# COMPACT_ATOMS: atom_id res chain seq x y z
N MET A 1 16.09 17.76 -2.96
CA MET A 1 16.55 18.46 -1.74
C MET A 1 15.36 19.23 -1.18
N PRO A 2 15.22 19.32 0.15
CA PRO A 2 14.25 20.21 0.76
C PRO A 2 14.40 21.63 0.19
N GLU A 3 13.30 22.38 0.12
CA GLU A 3 13.35 23.77 -0.29
C GLU A 3 14.23 24.58 0.65
N LEU A 4 14.89 25.62 0.11
CA LEU A 4 15.70 26.52 0.90
C LEU A 4 14.80 27.30 1.87
N ALA A 5 15.04 27.10 3.16
CA ALA A 5 14.41 27.88 4.21
C ALA A 5 14.76 29.37 4.06
N ARG A 6 13.76 30.23 4.23
CA ARG A 6 13.87 31.68 4.11
C ARG A 6 13.75 32.34 5.47
N ASN A 7 12.62 32.10 6.15
CA ASN A 7 12.26 32.76 7.39
C ASN A 7 12.13 31.76 8.57
N GLU A 8 12.20 30.47 8.27
CA GLU A 8 12.12 29.40 9.25
C GLU A 8 13.32 29.46 10.20
N PHE A 9 13.10 29.15 11.48
CA PHE A 9 14.13 29.30 12.51
C PHE A 9 15.35 28.40 12.30
N TRP A 10 15.22 27.35 11.47
CA TRP A 10 16.26 26.39 11.13
C TRP A 10 17.00 26.70 9.83
N LYS A 11 16.81 27.88 9.23
CA LYS A 11 17.39 28.24 7.92
C LYS A 11 18.92 28.13 7.82
N ASP A 12 19.61 28.27 8.95
CA ASP A 12 21.07 28.21 9.01
C ASP A 12 21.59 26.80 9.34
N LEU A 13 20.69 25.82 9.59
CA LEU A 13 21.08 24.44 9.85
C LEU A 13 21.72 23.79 8.62
N GLN A 14 22.88 23.19 8.82
CA GLN A 14 23.60 22.47 7.76
C GLN A 14 23.19 21.01 7.71
N PRO A 15 23.12 20.39 6.52
CA PRO A 15 22.93 18.95 6.40
C PRO A 15 24.03 18.14 7.10
N ILE A 16 23.67 16.97 7.62
CA ILE A 16 24.64 16.03 8.18
C ILE A 16 25.44 15.40 7.02
N ALA A 17 26.75 15.64 6.96
CA ALA A 17 27.60 15.18 5.86
C ALA A 17 27.66 13.64 5.71
N ASN A 18 27.66 12.92 6.83
CA ASN A 18 27.72 11.45 6.88
C ASN A 18 26.46 10.89 7.56
N CYS A 19 25.30 11.09 6.94
CA CYS A 19 24.00 10.73 7.52
C CYS A 19 23.71 9.22 7.52
N PHE A 20 24.42 8.43 6.72
CA PHE A 20 24.23 6.98 6.64
C PHE A 20 25.17 6.20 7.55
N LYS A 21 24.64 5.15 8.18
CA LYS A 21 25.44 4.10 8.82
C LYS A 21 25.99 3.13 7.76
N PRO A 22 27.06 2.35 8.06
CA PRO A 22 27.48 1.26 7.20
C PRO A 22 26.28 0.37 6.85
N ASP A 23 26.21 -0.06 5.59
CA ASP A 23 25.19 -0.96 5.03
C ASP A 23 23.73 -0.42 5.02
N ALA A 24 23.52 0.84 5.42
CA ALA A 24 22.22 1.49 5.27
C ALA A 24 21.89 1.71 3.80
N LYS A 25 20.69 1.32 3.38
CA LYS A 25 20.13 1.69 2.08
C LYS A 25 19.59 3.13 2.11
N PRO A 26 19.56 3.83 0.96
CA PRO A 26 18.97 5.16 0.87
C PRO A 26 17.46 5.11 1.21
N GLU A 27 16.89 6.24 1.58
CA GLU A 27 15.45 6.38 1.80
C GLU A 27 14.63 6.18 0.50
N VAL A 28 13.31 6.08 0.64
CA VAL A 28 12.37 6.18 -0.48
C VAL A 28 11.60 7.48 -0.32
N TYR A 29 11.68 8.35 -1.33
CA TYR A 29 10.82 9.51 -1.46
C TYR A 29 10.02 9.39 -2.76
N LEU A 30 8.71 9.23 -2.63
CA LEU A 30 7.77 9.16 -3.76
C LEU A 30 6.79 10.32 -3.65
N PRO A 31 6.97 11.41 -4.42
CA PRO A 31 6.00 12.49 -4.45
C PRO A 31 4.69 11.98 -5.05
N ASN A 32 3.58 12.58 -4.62
CA ASN A 32 2.24 12.27 -5.13
C ASN A 32 1.93 10.76 -5.10
N ALA A 33 2.07 10.12 -3.93
CA ALA A 33 1.88 8.67 -3.77
C ALA A 33 0.47 8.21 -4.21
N ALA A 34 -0.55 9.04 -4.02
CA ALA A 34 -1.92 8.78 -4.47
C ALA A 34 -2.24 9.48 -5.82
N SER A 35 -1.32 9.39 -6.78
CA SER A 35 -1.42 10.03 -8.10
C SER A 35 -2.64 9.58 -8.91
N ASP A 36 -3.12 10.42 -9.82
CA ASP A 36 -4.16 10.05 -10.79
C ASP A 36 -3.62 9.30 -12.02
N ASP A 37 -2.29 9.09 -12.14
CA ASP A 37 -1.72 8.26 -13.20
C ASP A 37 -2.03 6.78 -12.95
N LEU A 38 -3.10 6.29 -13.56
CA LEU A 38 -3.60 4.92 -13.42
C LEU A 38 -2.59 3.84 -13.83
N ARG A 39 -1.55 4.17 -14.61
CA ARG A 39 -0.50 3.21 -14.96
C ARG A 39 0.28 2.72 -13.73
N LEU A 40 0.32 3.54 -12.68
CA LEU A 40 1.01 3.22 -11.42
C LEU A 40 0.23 2.21 -10.56
N TYR A 41 -1.04 1.99 -10.85
CA TYR A 41 -1.91 1.11 -10.08
C TYR A 41 -1.99 -0.27 -10.74
N VAL A 42 -1.41 -1.24 -10.05
CA VAL A 42 -1.34 -2.65 -10.44
C VAL A 42 -2.69 -3.31 -10.10
N PRO A 43 -3.41 -3.90 -11.07
CA PRO A 43 -4.66 -4.61 -10.79
C PRO A 43 -4.42 -5.76 -9.81
N PHE A 44 -5.14 -5.76 -8.68
CA PHE A 44 -5.04 -6.79 -7.64
C PHE A 44 -6.25 -7.72 -7.66
N THR A 45 -7.45 -7.14 -7.77
CA THR A 45 -8.69 -7.85 -8.13
C THR A 45 -9.28 -7.19 -9.38
N GLU A 46 -10.44 -7.68 -9.85
CA GLU A 46 -11.14 -7.05 -10.97
C GLU A 46 -11.59 -5.60 -10.69
N THR A 47 -11.70 -5.23 -9.41
CA THR A 47 -12.24 -3.95 -8.97
C THR A 47 -11.28 -3.11 -8.14
N VAL A 48 -10.23 -3.73 -7.58
CA VAL A 48 -9.26 -3.08 -6.69
C VAL A 48 -7.86 -3.17 -7.29
N SER A 49 -7.10 -2.09 -7.18
CA SER A 49 -5.73 -1.98 -7.66
C SER A 49 -4.81 -1.42 -6.57
N SER A 50 -3.51 -1.68 -6.66
CA SER A 50 -2.52 -1.29 -5.66
C SER A 50 -1.34 -0.60 -6.35
N ARG A 51 -0.89 0.54 -5.82
CA ARG A 51 0.36 1.17 -6.24
C ARG A 51 1.46 0.87 -5.21
N PRO A 52 2.51 0.10 -5.55
CA PRO A 52 3.60 -0.17 -4.62
C PRO A 52 4.38 1.12 -4.30
N LEU A 53 4.65 1.36 -3.02
CA LEU A 53 5.45 2.50 -2.54
C LEU A 53 6.78 2.07 -1.92
N TRP A 54 6.78 0.94 -1.22
CA TRP A 54 7.94 0.38 -0.55
C TRP A 54 7.72 -1.12 -0.40
N ILE A 55 8.77 -1.92 -0.59
CA ILE A 55 8.69 -3.38 -0.51
C ILE A 55 9.92 -3.89 0.24
N SER A 56 9.74 -4.79 1.20
CA SER A 56 10.83 -5.56 1.79
C SER A 56 10.60 -7.06 1.59
N PRO A 57 11.34 -7.68 0.64
CA PRO A 57 11.28 -9.12 0.44
C PRO A 57 11.64 -9.92 1.69
N SER A 58 12.62 -9.45 2.49
CA SER A 58 13.10 -10.15 3.68
C SER A 58 12.11 -10.14 4.85
N GLU A 59 11.23 -9.14 4.89
CA GLU A 59 10.26 -8.98 5.98
C GLU A 59 8.85 -9.45 5.58
N ASN A 60 8.65 -9.92 4.34
CA ASN A 60 7.34 -10.18 3.75
C ASN A 60 6.37 -9.01 3.99
N ARG A 61 6.82 -7.77 3.68
CA ARG A 61 6.12 -6.54 4.04
C ARG A 61 6.16 -5.53 2.91
N TRP A 62 5.10 -4.76 2.75
CA TRP A 62 5.04 -3.67 1.77
C TRP A 62 4.18 -2.51 2.26
N CYS A 63 4.35 -1.36 1.61
CA CYS A 63 3.44 -0.23 1.73
C CYS A 63 2.90 0.12 0.34
N ASP A 64 1.62 0.47 0.26
CA ASP A 64 0.98 0.80 -1.01
C ASP A 64 -0.10 1.88 -0.86
N ILE A 65 -0.59 2.36 -2.01
CA ILE A 65 -1.92 2.97 -2.09
C ILE A 65 -2.86 1.96 -2.72
N LEU A 66 -3.81 1.46 -1.95
CA LEU A 66 -4.92 0.66 -2.46
C LEU A 66 -6.00 1.60 -3.02
N MET A 67 -6.50 1.28 -4.21
CA MET A 67 -7.45 2.14 -4.95
C MET A 67 -8.59 1.35 -5.59
N SER A 68 -9.79 1.90 -5.47
CA SER A 68 -10.97 1.49 -6.24
C SER A 68 -11.72 2.72 -6.75
N SER A 69 -11.91 2.82 -8.07
CA SER A 69 -12.64 3.93 -8.71
C SER A 69 -14.16 3.71 -8.80
N ARG A 70 -14.62 2.53 -8.37
CA ARG A 70 -16.02 2.08 -8.37
C ARG A 70 -16.27 1.18 -7.16
N ALA A 71 -17.46 0.58 -7.07
CA ALA A 71 -17.71 -0.51 -6.12
C ALA A 71 -16.61 -1.58 -6.24
N GLY A 72 -15.98 -1.90 -5.11
CA GLY A 72 -14.80 -2.75 -5.06
C GLY A 72 -14.86 -3.80 -3.98
N LEU A 73 -14.17 -4.92 -4.22
CA LEU A 73 -14.12 -6.07 -3.33
C LEU A 73 -12.72 -6.69 -3.35
N VAL A 74 -12.19 -6.97 -2.16
CA VAL A 74 -11.13 -7.96 -1.95
C VAL A 74 -11.73 -9.13 -1.18
N ASN A 75 -11.59 -10.33 -1.73
CA ASN A 75 -12.17 -11.56 -1.16
C ASN A 75 -11.66 -11.81 0.27
N ARG A 76 -12.38 -12.64 1.01
CA ARG A 76 -12.05 -13.03 2.37
C ARG A 76 -10.60 -13.48 2.52
N HIS A 77 -9.90 -12.90 3.47
CA HIS A 77 -8.55 -13.30 3.85
C HIS A 77 -8.24 -12.92 5.29
N TYR A 78 -7.23 -13.54 5.87
CA TYR A 78 -6.62 -13.06 7.11
C TYR A 78 -5.14 -12.74 6.91
N HIS A 79 -4.63 -11.88 7.78
CA HIS A 79 -3.21 -11.62 7.93
C HIS A 79 -2.70 -12.28 9.21
N PRO A 80 -1.59 -13.06 9.17
CA PRO A 80 -0.95 -13.55 10.40
C PRO A 80 -0.34 -12.45 11.27
N HIS A 81 -0.27 -11.23 10.75
CA HIS A 81 0.36 -10.06 11.35
C HIS A 81 -0.52 -8.82 11.16
N GLU A 82 -0.10 -7.72 11.77
CA GLU A 82 -0.84 -6.47 11.77
C GLU A 82 -0.86 -5.77 10.40
N VAL A 83 -1.94 -5.02 10.17
CA VAL A 83 -2.08 -4.08 9.06
C VAL A 83 -2.43 -2.71 9.64
N PHE A 84 -1.84 -1.66 9.04
CA PHE A 84 -2.17 -0.28 9.34
C PHE A 84 -2.68 0.42 8.09
N ALA A 85 -3.75 1.20 8.23
CA ALA A 85 -4.33 1.94 7.13
C ALA A 85 -4.62 3.40 7.52
N TYR A 86 -4.44 4.30 6.55
CA TYR A 86 -4.88 5.68 6.64
C TYR A 86 -5.66 6.06 5.39
N THR A 87 -6.90 6.49 5.57
CA THR A 87 -7.82 6.75 4.46
C THR A 87 -7.57 8.13 3.88
N LEU A 88 -7.24 8.19 2.59
CA LEU A 88 -6.96 9.44 1.89
C LEU A 88 -8.22 10.01 1.22
N SER A 89 -9.04 9.15 0.62
CA SER A 89 -10.28 9.53 -0.07
C SER A 89 -11.25 8.36 -0.20
N GLY A 90 -12.49 8.67 -0.58
CA GLY A 90 -13.54 7.68 -0.82
C GLY A 90 -14.14 7.10 0.46
N LYS A 91 -14.78 5.93 0.33
CA LYS A 91 -15.49 5.25 1.40
C LYS A 91 -15.28 3.74 1.31
N TRP A 92 -14.86 3.11 2.41
CA TRP A 92 -14.53 1.69 2.44
C TRP A 92 -14.65 1.10 3.85
N GLY A 93 -14.60 -0.22 3.96
CA GLY A 93 -14.51 -0.89 5.25
C GLY A 93 -14.40 -2.40 5.10
N TYR A 94 -14.56 -3.09 6.21
CA TYR A 94 -14.66 -4.54 6.27
C TYR A 94 -16.07 -4.96 6.70
N LEU A 95 -16.62 -6.00 6.09
CA LEU A 95 -17.98 -6.47 6.38
C LEU A 95 -18.13 -6.99 7.83
N GLU A 96 -17.02 -7.35 8.45
CA GLU A 96 -16.94 -7.94 9.77
C GLU A 96 -16.96 -6.90 10.90
N HIS A 97 -16.93 -5.60 10.56
CA HIS A 97 -16.90 -4.50 11.53
C HIS A 97 -18.06 -3.53 11.37
N GLU A 98 -18.42 -2.82 12.45
CA GLU A 98 -19.56 -1.88 12.48
C GLU A 98 -19.23 -0.46 11.97
N TRP A 99 -18.04 -0.26 11.40
CA TRP A 99 -17.56 1.04 10.95
C TRP A 99 -17.36 1.09 9.43
N THR A 100 -17.31 2.30 8.90
CA THR A 100 -16.92 2.57 7.52
C THR A 100 -16.00 3.77 7.53
N ALA A 101 -14.83 3.63 6.92
CA ALA A 101 -13.77 4.63 6.91
C ALA A 101 -13.91 5.58 5.71
N THR A 102 -13.61 6.86 5.97
CA THR A 102 -13.60 7.97 5.02
C THR A 102 -12.33 8.82 5.21
N ALA A 103 -12.12 9.85 4.38
CA ALA A 103 -10.89 10.65 4.40
C ALA A 103 -10.51 11.16 5.81
N GLY A 104 -9.31 10.81 6.27
CA GLY A 104 -8.79 11.17 7.59
C GLY A 104 -8.83 10.04 8.62
N ASP A 105 -9.57 8.96 8.36
CA ASP A 105 -9.73 7.86 9.31
C ASP A 105 -8.52 6.90 9.29
N PHE A 106 -8.10 6.49 10.49
CA PHE A 106 -7.06 5.50 10.73
C PHE A 106 -7.69 4.16 11.11
N VAL A 107 -7.14 3.07 10.56
CA VAL A 107 -7.56 1.69 10.88
C VAL A 107 -6.32 0.87 11.26
N TYR A 108 -6.48 0.03 12.27
CA TYR A 108 -5.57 -1.04 12.64
C TYR A 108 -6.33 -2.35 12.58
N GLU A 109 -5.75 -3.36 11.93
CA GLU A 109 -6.29 -4.72 11.92
C GLU A 109 -5.43 -5.62 12.81
N THR A 110 -6.11 -6.40 13.64
CA THR A 110 -5.44 -7.28 14.58
C THR A 110 -4.95 -8.55 13.88
N PRO A 111 -3.74 -9.06 14.18
CA PRO A 111 -3.26 -10.33 13.64
C PRO A 111 -4.27 -11.48 13.84
N GLY A 112 -4.47 -12.28 12.79
CA GLY A 112 -5.33 -13.46 12.81
C GLY A 112 -6.82 -13.20 12.54
N GLU A 113 -7.22 -11.95 12.31
CA GLU A 113 -8.59 -11.63 11.91
C GLU A 113 -8.81 -11.90 10.41
N GLY A 114 -9.85 -12.65 10.08
CA GLY A 114 -10.32 -12.80 8.72
C GLY A 114 -11.35 -11.73 8.38
N HIS A 115 -11.15 -11.00 7.29
CA HIS A 115 -12.00 -9.89 6.87
C HIS A 115 -12.31 -9.89 5.37
N THR A 116 -13.28 -9.07 4.97
CA THR A 116 -13.69 -8.85 3.58
C THR A 116 -13.69 -7.35 3.27
N LEU A 117 -12.72 -6.86 2.49
CA LEU A 117 -12.63 -5.44 2.15
C LEU A 117 -13.68 -5.08 1.10
N VAL A 118 -14.47 -4.04 1.38
CA VAL A 118 -15.43 -3.46 0.44
C VAL A 118 -15.17 -1.98 0.24
N ALA A 119 -15.21 -1.54 -1.02
CA ALA A 119 -15.19 -0.14 -1.42
C ALA A 119 -16.57 0.26 -1.94
N TYR A 120 -17.09 1.38 -1.49
CA TYR A 120 -18.39 1.91 -1.91
C TYR A 120 -18.23 2.87 -3.09
N GLU A 121 -19.29 3.01 -3.90
CA GLU A 121 -19.39 4.14 -4.81
C GLU A 121 -19.39 5.46 -4.03
N HIS A 122 -18.59 6.42 -4.48
CA HIS A 122 -18.38 7.70 -3.82
C HIS A 122 -17.94 8.75 -4.84
N GLU A 123 -18.07 10.04 -4.52
CA GLU A 123 -17.64 11.15 -5.40
C GLU A 123 -16.15 11.12 -5.72
N GLU A 124 -15.36 10.61 -4.79
CA GLU A 124 -13.91 10.40 -4.89
C GLU A 124 -13.62 8.90 -4.84
N PRO A 125 -12.66 8.39 -5.65
CA PRO A 125 -12.20 7.00 -5.54
C PRO A 125 -11.77 6.66 -4.11
N MET A 126 -11.98 5.41 -3.69
CA MET A 126 -11.31 4.88 -2.51
C MET A 126 -9.81 4.98 -2.76
N ARG A 127 -9.07 5.69 -1.90
CA ARG A 127 -7.61 5.64 -1.84
C ARG A 127 -7.19 5.51 -0.38
N VAL A 128 -6.43 4.47 -0.09
CA VAL A 128 -6.02 4.14 1.28
C VAL A 128 -4.53 3.84 1.28
N PHE A 129 -3.79 4.51 2.15
CA PHE A 129 -2.40 4.16 2.41
C PHE A 129 -2.36 2.98 3.36
N PHE A 130 -1.74 1.88 2.94
CA PHE A 130 -1.56 0.69 3.78
C PHE A 130 -0.08 0.42 4.09
N ILE A 131 0.15 -0.14 5.27
CA ILE A 131 1.36 -0.89 5.62
C ILE A 131 0.90 -2.32 5.90
N VAL A 132 1.28 -3.24 5.03
CA VAL A 132 0.83 -4.63 5.07
C VAL A 132 2.00 -5.54 5.41
N LYS A 133 1.85 -6.33 6.47
CA LYS A 133 2.73 -7.45 6.76
C LYS A 133 2.05 -8.74 6.31
N GLY A 134 2.60 -9.33 5.25
CA GLY A 134 2.09 -10.55 4.64
C GLY A 134 2.42 -11.81 5.45
N PRO A 135 1.97 -12.98 4.97
CA PRO A 135 1.13 -13.14 3.77
C PRO A 135 -0.34 -12.77 4.03
N LEU A 136 -1.10 -12.57 2.95
CA LEU A 136 -2.55 -12.74 3.00
C LEU A 136 -2.83 -14.23 2.80
N ILE A 137 -3.71 -14.80 3.62
CA ILE A 137 -4.20 -16.16 3.44
C ILE A 137 -5.67 -16.10 3.04
N TRP A 138 -5.98 -16.53 1.82
CA TRP A 138 -7.34 -16.54 1.28
C TRP A 138 -8.21 -17.55 2.03
N LEU A 139 -9.44 -17.17 2.32
CA LEU A 139 -10.41 -17.98 3.06
C LEU A 139 -11.63 -18.29 2.19
N ASP A 140 -12.16 -19.50 2.31
CA ASP A 140 -13.47 -19.85 1.74
C ASP A 140 -14.65 -19.40 2.62
N ASP A 141 -15.86 -19.78 2.22
CA ASP A 141 -17.09 -19.46 2.97
C ASP A 141 -17.19 -20.16 4.34
N GLN A 142 -16.39 -21.19 4.57
CA GLN A 142 -16.30 -21.91 5.84
C GLN A 142 -15.18 -21.36 6.74
N GLY A 143 -14.37 -20.42 6.23
CA GLY A 143 -13.21 -19.88 6.94
C GLY A 143 -11.96 -20.75 6.83
N GLU A 144 -11.93 -21.71 5.90
CA GLU A 144 -10.77 -22.57 5.67
C GLU A 144 -9.81 -21.92 4.66
N SER A 145 -8.51 -22.17 4.85
CA SER A 145 -7.47 -21.59 4.00
C SER A 145 -7.44 -22.24 2.61
N THR A 146 -7.55 -21.43 1.56
CA THR A 146 -7.62 -21.90 0.16
C THR A 146 -6.44 -21.45 -0.70
N GLY A 147 -5.63 -20.51 -0.23
CA GLY A 147 -4.47 -20.01 -0.96
C GLY A 147 -3.74 -18.92 -0.19
N TYR A 148 -2.73 -18.33 -0.83
CA TYR A 148 -1.95 -17.26 -0.23
C TYR A 148 -1.55 -16.19 -1.25
N PHE A 149 -1.20 -15.01 -0.74
CA PHE A 149 -0.57 -13.94 -1.49
C PHE A 149 0.51 -13.31 -0.59
N ASP A 150 1.77 -13.46 -0.99
CA ASP A 150 2.93 -12.95 -0.25
C ASP A 150 3.64 -11.84 -1.03
N VAL A 151 4.73 -11.32 -0.45
CA VAL A 151 5.55 -10.27 -1.07
C VAL A 151 6.11 -10.70 -2.43
N HIS A 152 6.38 -11.98 -2.66
CA HIS A 152 6.94 -12.46 -3.92
C HIS A 152 5.87 -12.50 -5.02
N SER A 153 4.66 -12.91 -4.68
CA SER A 153 3.48 -12.76 -5.54
C SER A 153 3.22 -11.29 -5.86
N TYR A 154 3.31 -10.39 -4.87
CA TYR A 154 3.15 -8.96 -5.06
C TYR A 154 4.20 -8.35 -5.99
N ILE A 155 5.48 -8.71 -5.80
CA ILE A 155 6.58 -8.27 -6.67
C ILE A 155 6.38 -8.73 -8.11
N ALA A 156 6.01 -10.00 -8.32
CA ALA A 156 5.79 -10.55 -9.65
C ALA A 156 4.66 -9.81 -10.36
N LEU A 157 3.52 -9.62 -9.68
CA LEU A 157 2.36 -8.89 -10.17
C LEU A 157 2.72 -7.44 -10.56
N CYS A 158 3.46 -6.74 -9.69
CA CYS A 158 3.87 -5.36 -9.95
C CYS A 158 4.83 -5.25 -11.14
N ARG A 159 5.83 -6.13 -11.23
CA ARG A 159 6.82 -6.12 -12.32
C ARG A 159 6.15 -6.40 -13.66
N GLU A 160 5.28 -7.39 -13.73
CA GLU A 160 4.54 -7.72 -14.95
C GLU A 160 3.71 -6.53 -15.44
N HIS A 161 2.95 -5.90 -14.53
CA HIS A 161 2.13 -4.74 -14.89
C HIS A 161 2.99 -3.57 -15.35
N TYR A 162 4.03 -3.20 -14.58
CA TYR A 162 4.89 -2.05 -14.90
C TYR A 162 5.63 -2.23 -16.23
N GLU A 163 6.05 -3.44 -16.55
CA GLU A 163 6.60 -3.76 -17.88
C GLU A 163 5.55 -3.54 -18.98
N LYS A 164 4.35 -4.10 -18.80
CA LYS A 164 3.25 -4.02 -19.77
C LYS A 164 2.79 -2.58 -20.04
N VAL A 165 2.80 -1.70 -19.05
CA VAL A 165 2.39 -0.29 -19.20
C VAL A 165 3.53 0.66 -19.56
N GLY A 166 4.74 0.13 -19.80
CA GLY A 166 5.90 0.91 -20.23
C GLY A 166 6.59 1.72 -19.14
N LEU A 167 6.37 1.38 -17.86
CA LEU A 167 7.12 1.93 -16.72
C LEU A 167 8.42 1.15 -16.46
N GLY A 168 8.48 -0.10 -16.92
CA GLY A 168 9.60 -1.02 -16.78
C GLY A 168 9.60 -1.76 -15.44
N ALA A 169 9.86 -3.07 -15.47
CA ALA A 169 9.91 -3.90 -14.27
C ALA A 169 10.91 -3.37 -13.21
N ASP A 170 12.04 -2.82 -13.64
CA ASP A 170 13.09 -2.24 -12.77
C ASP A 170 12.58 -1.09 -11.90
N ALA A 171 11.46 -0.44 -12.25
CA ALA A 171 10.88 0.59 -11.41
C ALA A 171 10.34 0.02 -10.07
N VAL A 172 9.95 -1.26 -10.05
CA VAL A 172 9.56 -1.96 -8.81
C VAL A 172 10.77 -2.24 -7.93
N ASP A 173 11.91 -2.62 -8.53
CA ASP A 173 13.14 -2.96 -7.80
C ASP A 173 13.71 -1.77 -7.03
N ARG A 174 13.50 -0.55 -7.52
CA ARG A 174 13.89 0.69 -6.83
C ARG A 174 13.15 0.90 -5.50
N LEU A 175 12.03 0.20 -5.30
CA LEU A 175 11.22 0.23 -4.08
C LEU A 175 11.73 -0.75 -3.01
N PHE A 176 12.68 -1.63 -3.35
CA PHE A 176 13.15 -2.66 -2.45
C PHE A 176 14.04 -2.11 -1.35
N ARG A 177 13.76 -2.49 -0.10
CA ARG A 177 14.63 -2.23 1.05
C ARG A 177 14.88 -3.49 1.85
#